data_AF-A0A285PJK2-F1
#
_entry.id   AF-A0A285PJK2-F1
#
_cell.length_a   1.000
_cell.length_b   1.000
_cell.length_c   1.000
_cell.angle_alpha   90.00
_cell.angle_beta   90.00
_cell.angle_gamma   90.00
#
_symmetry.space_group_name_H-M   'P 1'
#
loop_
_entity.id
_entity.type
_entity.pdbx_description
1 polymer ?
#
loop_
_entity_poly.entity_id
_entity_poly.type
_entity_poly.pdbx_seq_one_letter_code
_entity_poly.pdbx_strand_id
1 'polypeptide(L)'
;MTFEGLLFDSAGRISRKEFWVAHLILVPMEAAGAFLFRVHENYLCALDPTRPMGMLYYASLVLMASVFFFMWYCVVIKRLRAKGRGHFSFFAYALPVLATLSVLAPHIPLECSVGLQERVIYLSAMLPFWAIYFVDLGVLKSKSERSGQAAGTI
;
A
#
# COMPACT_ATOMS: atom_id res chain seq x y z
N MET A 1 3.70 -20.72 1.16
CA MET A 1 2.59 -19.95 0.57
C MET A 1 2.94 -19.62 -0.87
N THR A 2 2.00 -19.69 -1.82
CA THR A 2 2.23 -19.26 -3.22
C THR A 2 2.17 -17.74 -3.33
N PHE A 3 2.74 -17.16 -4.39
CA PHE A 3 2.71 -15.72 -4.64
C PHE A 3 1.28 -15.17 -4.76
N GLU A 4 0.44 -15.87 -5.54
CA GLU A 4 -0.99 -15.56 -5.68
C GLU A 4 -1.71 -15.65 -4.35
N GLY A 5 -1.43 -16.72 -3.58
CA GLY A 5 -1.96 -16.90 -2.24
C GLY A 5 -1.43 -15.89 -1.23
N LEU A 6 -0.36 -15.15 -1.52
CA LEU A 6 0.16 -14.07 -0.67
C LEU A 6 -0.54 -12.73 -0.98
N LEU A 7 -0.67 -12.40 -2.26
CA LEU A 7 -1.12 -11.08 -2.71
C LEU A 7 -2.61 -10.99 -3.08
N PHE A 8 -3.23 -12.06 -3.55
CA PHE A 8 -4.60 -12.01 -4.08
C PHE A 8 -5.64 -12.78 -3.26
N ASP A 9 -5.20 -13.68 -2.39
CA ASP A 9 -6.08 -14.30 -1.41
C ASP A 9 -6.15 -13.42 -0.15
N SER A 10 -7.31 -13.34 0.50
CA SER A 10 -7.47 -12.69 1.81
C SER A 10 -7.57 -13.70 2.97
N ALA A 11 -7.63 -15.00 2.67
CA ALA A 11 -7.73 -16.07 3.64
C ALA A 11 -6.38 -16.37 4.33
N GLY A 12 -6.45 -16.98 5.52
CA GLY A 12 -5.26 -17.41 6.25
C GLY A 12 -4.55 -16.33 7.06
N ARG A 13 -3.29 -16.61 7.39
CA ARG A 13 -2.40 -15.81 8.24
C ARG A 13 -1.00 -15.82 7.62
N ILE A 14 -0.26 -14.74 7.79
CA ILE A 14 1.14 -14.64 7.32
C ILE A 14 2.10 -14.37 8.47
N SER A 15 3.29 -14.98 8.36
CA SER A 15 4.41 -14.74 9.24
C SER A 15 5.00 -13.34 9.04
N ARG A 16 5.82 -12.89 9.99
CA ARG A 16 6.54 -11.61 9.87
C ARG A 16 7.42 -11.55 8.61
N LYS A 17 8.09 -12.66 8.28
CA LYS A 17 8.97 -12.75 7.10
C LYS A 17 8.17 -12.56 5.82
N GLU A 18 7.03 -13.24 5.69
CA GLU A 18 6.14 -13.12 4.52
C GLU A 18 5.55 -11.71 4.40
N PHE A 19 5.22 -11.05 5.51
CA PHE A 19 4.79 -9.65 5.51
C PHE A 19 5.85 -8.71 4.92
N TRP A 20 7.12 -8.85 5.32
CA TRP A 20 8.21 -8.05 4.77
C TRP A 20 8.50 -8.38 3.31
N VAL A 21 8.47 -9.66 2.92
CA VAL A 21 8.61 -10.06 1.51
C VAL A 21 7.50 -9.46 0.65
N ALA A 22 6.26 -9.47 1.12
CA ALA A 22 5.15 -8.86 0.40
C ALA A 22 5.35 -7.35 0.20
N HIS A 23 5.80 -6.63 1.23
CA HIS A 23 6.09 -5.19 1.11
C HIS A 23 7.29 -4.89 0.21
N LEU A 24 8.30 -5.76 0.21
CA LEU A 24 9.45 -5.66 -0.68
C LEU A 24 9.07 -5.82 -2.16
N ILE A 25 7.93 -6.45 -2.44
CA ILE A 25 7.38 -6.60 -3.80
C ILE A 25 6.39 -5.46 -4.11
N LEU A 26 5.50 -5.13 -3.17
CA LEU A 26 4.49 -4.10 -3.35
C LEU A 26 5.11 -2.70 -3.51
N VAL A 27 6.12 -2.34 -2.72
CA VAL A 27 6.72 -1.00 -2.75
C VAL A 27 7.40 -0.69 -4.10
N PRO A 28 8.24 -1.57 -4.68
CA PRO A 28 8.77 -1.35 -6.02
C PRO A 28 7.69 -1.31 -7.10
N MET A 29 6.61 -2.10 -6.96
CA MET A 29 5.51 -2.08 -7.91
C MET A 29 4.75 -0.75 -7.87
N GLU A 30 4.53 -0.19 -6.68
CA GLU A 30 3.97 1.16 -6.50
C GLU A 30 4.89 2.24 -7.06
N ALA A 31 6.20 2.16 -6.76
CA ALA A 31 7.19 3.10 -7.27
C ALA A 31 7.33 3.03 -8.80
N ALA A 32 7.30 1.82 -9.37
CA ALA A 32 7.31 1.60 -10.82
C ALA A 32 6.03 2.13 -11.47
N GLY A 33 4.87 1.94 -10.84
CA GLY A 33 3.62 2.58 -11.28
C GLY A 33 3.75 4.11 -11.24
N ALA A 34 4.18 4.67 -10.11
CA ALA A 34 4.38 6.10 -9.98
C ALA A 34 5.38 6.67 -11.01
N PHE A 35 6.38 5.90 -11.43
CA PHE A 35 7.36 6.28 -12.45
C PHE A 35 6.84 6.09 -13.89
N LEU A 36 6.20 4.96 -14.19
CA LEU A 36 5.64 4.67 -15.52
C LEU A 36 4.51 5.63 -15.91
N PHE A 37 3.68 6.01 -14.94
CA PHE A 37 2.65 7.02 -15.14
C PHE A 37 3.19 8.45 -15.00
N ARG A 38 4.45 8.63 -14.58
CA ARG A 38 5.21 9.88 -14.68
C ARG A 38 6.27 9.78 -15.78
N VAL A 39 5.81 9.65 -17.02
CA VAL A 39 6.68 9.95 -18.17
C VAL A 39 7.18 11.39 -18.01
N HIS A 40 8.50 11.59 -18.19
CA HIS A 40 9.18 12.88 -18.17
C HIS A 40 8.32 13.95 -18.89
N GLU A 41 8.16 15.10 -18.23
CA GLU A 41 7.42 16.28 -18.71
C GLU A 41 5.88 16.29 -18.64
N ASN A 42 5.23 15.65 -17.66
CA ASN A 42 3.81 15.92 -17.34
C ASN A 42 2.80 15.72 -18.49
N TYR A 43 3.22 15.13 -19.61
CA TYR A 43 2.47 15.11 -20.87
C TYR A 43 1.17 14.32 -20.74
N LEU A 44 1.21 13.23 -19.96
CA LEU A 44 0.05 12.39 -19.68
C LEU A 44 -0.84 12.96 -18.57
N CYS A 45 -0.29 13.79 -17.68
CA CYS A 45 -1.07 14.50 -16.66
C CYS A 45 -1.86 15.68 -17.25
N ALA A 46 -1.33 16.30 -18.31
CA ALA A 46 -2.01 17.32 -19.11
C ALA A 46 -3.08 16.77 -20.07
N LEU A 47 -3.29 15.45 -20.13
CA LEU A 47 -4.37 14.86 -20.91
C LEU A 47 -5.73 15.28 -20.33
N ASP A 48 -6.54 15.91 -21.18
CA ASP A 48 -7.92 16.26 -20.87
C ASP A 48 -8.73 14.99 -20.52
N PRO A 49 -9.29 14.87 -19.29
CA PRO A 49 -10.04 13.70 -18.86
C PRO A 49 -11.36 13.50 -19.61
N THR A 50 -11.80 14.50 -20.39
CA THR A 50 -13.01 14.39 -21.23
C THR A 50 -12.72 13.81 -22.61
N ARG A 51 -11.45 13.73 -23.02
CA ARG A 51 -11.01 13.12 -24.29
C ARG A 51 -10.81 11.61 -24.09
N PRO A 52 -11.04 10.77 -25.12
CA PRO A 52 -10.95 9.31 -24.99
C PRO A 52 -9.57 8.82 -24.52
N MET A 53 -8.48 9.43 -24.97
CA MET A 53 -7.13 9.09 -24.50
C MET A 53 -6.90 9.45 -23.02
N GLY A 54 -7.42 10.59 -22.56
CA GLY A 54 -7.37 10.97 -21.15
C GLY A 54 -8.21 10.06 -20.28
N MET A 55 -9.43 9.73 -20.71
CA MET A 55 -10.28 8.75 -20.03
C MET A 55 -9.58 7.40 -19.86
N LEU A 56 -8.98 6.85 -20.91
CA LEU A 56 -8.27 5.58 -20.86
C LEU A 56 -7.06 5.64 -19.91
N TYR A 57 -6.32 6.74 -19.92
CA TYR A 57 -5.19 6.96 -19.02
C TYR A 57 -5.62 7.01 -17.55
N TYR A 58 -6.59 7.85 -17.20
CA TYR A 58 -7.10 7.97 -15.83
C TYR A 58 -7.81 6.69 -15.36
N ALA A 59 -8.54 6.00 -16.24
CA ALA A 59 -9.13 4.70 -15.93
C ALA A 59 -8.06 3.65 -15.61
N SER A 60 -6.96 3.62 -16.38
CA SER A 60 -5.84 2.71 -16.14
C SER A 60 -5.15 3.00 -14.81
N LEU A 61 -4.98 4.29 -14.46
CA LEU A 61 -4.47 4.71 -13.17
C LEU A 61 -5.34 4.24 -12.01
N VAL A 62 -6.66 4.46 -12.10
CA VAL A 62 -7.62 4.03 -11.08
C VAL A 62 -7.61 2.50 -10.94
N LEU A 63 -7.56 1.77 -12.05
CA LEU A 63 -7.49 0.31 -12.04
C LEU A 63 -6.22 -0.19 -11.35
N MET A 64 -5.05 0.36 -11.71
CA MET A 64 -3.78 -0.01 -11.09
C MET A 64 -3.79 0.29 -9.59
N ALA A 65 -4.23 1.49 -9.18
CA ALA A 65 -4.32 1.87 -7.78
C ALA A 65 -5.27 0.94 -7.00
N SER A 66 -6.40 0.56 -7.60
CA SER A 66 -7.36 -0.36 -6.99
C SER A 66 -6.76 -1.76 -6.80
N VAL A 67 -6.04 -2.26 -7.80
CA VAL A 67 -5.34 -3.55 -7.73
C VAL A 67 -4.26 -3.54 -6.64
N PHE A 68 -3.45 -2.47 -6.58
CA PHE A 68 -2.46 -2.30 -5.51
C PHE A 68 -3.12 -2.27 -4.12
N PHE A 69 -4.17 -1.47 -3.95
CA PHE A 69 -4.89 -1.37 -2.69
C PHE A 69 -5.48 -2.72 -2.26
N PHE A 70 -6.00 -3.49 -3.21
CA PHE A 70 -6.49 -4.84 -2.96
C PHE A 70 -5.37 -5.79 -2.51
N MET A 71 -4.22 -5.79 -3.19
CA MET A 71 -3.09 -6.64 -2.79
C MET A 71 -2.55 -6.26 -1.41
N TRP A 72 -2.43 -4.96 -1.16
CA TRP A 72 -2.03 -4.44 0.14
C TRP A 72 -3.01 -4.86 1.24
N TYR A 73 -4.32 -4.71 1.01
CA TYR A 73 -5.37 -5.18 1.91
C TYR A 73 -5.23 -6.67 2.24
N CYS A 74 -5.05 -7.53 1.24
CA CYS A 74 -4.88 -8.97 1.39
C CYS A 74 -3.68 -9.32 2.30
N VAL A 75 -2.57 -8.60 2.16
CA VAL A 75 -1.37 -8.78 3.00
C VAL A 75 -1.63 -8.31 4.43
N VAL A 76 -2.19 -7.11 4.59
CA VAL A 76 -2.43 -6.48 5.90
C VAL A 76 -3.43 -7.30 6.71
N ILE A 77 -4.53 -7.74 6.10
CA ILE A 77 -5.58 -8.47 6.82
C ILE A 77 -5.09 -9.83 7.33
N LYS A 78 -4.25 -10.53 6.56
CA LYS A 78 -3.63 -11.77 7.03
C LYS A 78 -2.71 -11.54 8.22
N ARG A 79 -1.97 -10.42 8.22
CA ARG A 79 -1.09 -10.07 9.35
C ARG A 79 -1.90 -9.64 10.58
N LEU A 80 -2.97 -8.88 10.39
CA LEU A 80 -3.92 -8.54 11.46
C LEU A 80 -4.56 -9.77 12.07
N ARG A 81 -5.01 -10.73 11.24
CA ARG A 81 -5.54 -12.02 11.71
C ARG A 81 -4.50 -12.83 12.47
N ALA A 82 -3.22 -12.80 12.07
CA ALA A 82 -2.13 -13.42 12.83
C ALA A 82 -1.91 -12.79 14.22
N LYS A 83 -2.41 -11.57 14.44
CA LYS A 83 -2.46 -10.88 15.74
C LYS A 83 -3.81 -10.98 16.46
N GLY A 84 -4.77 -11.73 15.92
CA GLY A 84 -6.12 -11.83 16.49
C GLY A 84 -6.99 -10.59 16.25
N ARG A 85 -6.62 -9.72 15.29
CA ARG A 85 -7.36 -8.51 14.93
C ARG A 85 -8.17 -8.75 13.65
N GLY A 86 -9.38 -8.20 13.61
CA GLY A 86 -10.31 -8.32 12.48
C GLY A 86 -10.22 -7.16 11.47
N HIS A 87 -11.13 -7.17 10.49
CA HIS A 87 -11.22 -6.17 9.41
C HIS A 87 -11.42 -4.73 9.91
N PHE A 88 -12.08 -4.52 11.06
CA PHE A 88 -12.21 -3.18 11.63
C PHE A 88 -10.86 -2.53 11.97
N SER A 89 -9.87 -3.33 12.38
CA SER A 89 -8.52 -2.81 12.61
C SER A 89 -7.81 -2.42 11.31
N PHE A 90 -8.20 -3.01 10.16
CA PHE A 90 -7.63 -2.61 8.86
C PHE A 90 -7.96 -1.16 8.54
N PHE A 91 -9.21 -0.73 8.74
CA PHE A 91 -9.62 0.65 8.44
C PHE A 91 -8.83 1.70 9.23
N ALA A 92 -8.39 1.38 10.45
CA ALA A 92 -7.53 2.25 11.25
C ALA A 92 -6.15 2.49 10.60
N TYR A 93 -5.60 1.50 9.89
CA TYR A 93 -4.35 1.66 9.11
C TYR A 93 -4.61 2.18 7.69
N ALA A 94 -5.77 1.87 7.12
CA ALA A 94 -6.13 2.28 5.77
C ALA A 94 -6.39 3.78 5.66
N LEU A 95 -7.01 4.40 6.66
CA LEU A 95 -7.34 5.83 6.62
C LEU A 95 -6.11 6.74 6.42
N PRO A 96 -5.02 6.61 7.20
CA PRO A 96 -3.81 7.40 6.95
C PRO A 96 -3.15 7.10 5.61
N VAL A 97 -3.14 5.83 5.17
CA VAL A 97 -2.53 5.44 3.89
C VAL A 97 -3.34 5.97 2.71
N LEU A 98 -4.66 5.90 2.76
CA LEU A 98 -5.56 6.50 1.77
C LEU A 98 -5.46 8.02 1.76
N ALA A 99 -5.26 8.66 2.92
CA ALA A 99 -4.96 10.09 2.98
C ALA A 99 -3.62 10.39 2.30
N THR A 100 -2.59 9.55 2.51
CA THR A 100 -1.27 9.69 1.87
C THR A 100 -1.39 9.56 0.34
N LEU A 101 -2.12 8.55 -0.14
CA LEU A 101 -2.36 8.32 -1.57
C LEU A 101 -3.18 9.44 -2.20
N SER A 102 -4.18 9.95 -1.49
CA SER A 102 -4.97 11.12 -1.94
C SER A 102 -4.15 12.39 -2.04
N VAL A 103 -3.09 12.52 -1.22
CA VAL A 103 -2.17 13.66 -1.22
C VAL A 103 -1.05 13.53 -2.26
N LEU A 104 -0.66 12.30 -2.57
CA LEU A 104 0.29 12.02 -3.65
C LEU A 104 -0.36 11.96 -5.03
N ALA A 105 -1.67 11.70 -5.08
CA ALA A 105 -2.47 11.83 -6.28
C ALA A 105 -2.47 13.31 -6.70
N PRO A 106 -2.27 13.61 -8.00
CA PRO A 106 -2.37 14.97 -8.49
C PRO A 106 -3.78 15.47 -8.16
N HIS A 107 -3.86 16.41 -7.23
CA HIS A 107 -5.12 16.96 -6.75
C HIS A 107 -5.93 17.53 -7.91
N ILE A 108 -7.24 17.60 -7.73
CA ILE A 108 -8.13 18.42 -8.55
C ILE A 108 -8.03 19.85 -7.98
N PRO A 109 -7.70 20.90 -8.76
CA PRO A 109 -7.42 20.87 -10.20
C PRO A 109 -6.04 20.27 -10.45
N LEU A 110 -5.94 19.46 -11.52
CA LEU A 110 -4.79 18.66 -11.96
C LEU A 110 -3.55 19.52 -12.21
N GLU A 111 -2.98 20.09 -11.16
CA GLU A 111 -1.74 20.82 -11.21
C GLU A 111 -0.62 19.78 -11.28
N CYS A 112 -0.18 19.52 -12.50
CA CYS A 112 0.90 18.60 -12.79
C CYS A 112 2.27 19.06 -12.22
N SER A 113 2.31 20.21 -11.54
CA SER A 113 3.51 20.82 -10.96
C SER A 113 3.47 20.95 -9.44
N VAL A 114 3.04 19.92 -8.70
CA VAL A 114 3.32 19.90 -7.25
C VAL A 114 4.83 19.76 -7.06
N GLY A 115 5.45 20.76 -6.44
CA GLY A 115 6.90 20.82 -6.24
C GLY A 115 7.39 19.65 -5.38
N LEU A 116 8.64 19.22 -5.59
CA LEU A 116 9.23 18.13 -4.81
C LEU A 116 9.23 18.46 -3.31
N GLN A 117 9.41 19.73 -2.97
CA GLN A 117 9.39 20.23 -1.59
C GLN A 117 8.01 20.11 -0.91
N GLU A 118 6.92 20.43 -1.62
CA GLU A 118 5.55 20.27 -1.11
C GLU A 118 5.22 18.80 -0.86
N ARG A 119 5.63 17.92 -1.78
CA ARG A 119 5.47 16.46 -1.63
C ARG A 119 6.23 15.91 -0.43
N VAL A 120 7.44 16.41 -0.18
CA VAL A 120 8.24 16.01 0.98
C VAL A 120 7.55 16.42 2.29
N ILE A 121 6.96 17.61 2.36
CA ILE A 121 6.21 18.06 3.54
C ILE A 121 5.04 17.10 3.82
N TYR A 122 4.24 16.78 2.80
CA TYR A 122 3.12 15.86 2.94
C TYR A 122 3.54 14.43 3.31
N LEU A 123 4.59 13.91 2.66
CA LEU A 123 5.17 12.60 3.00
C LEU A 123 5.70 12.56 4.44
N SER A 124 6.34 13.64 4.88
CA SER A 124 6.89 13.74 6.24
C SER A 124 5.80 13.75 7.31
N ALA A 125 4.64 14.35 7.04
CA ALA A 125 3.48 14.32 7.94
C ALA A 125 2.90 12.90 8.10
N MET A 126 3.12 12.02 7.12
CA MET A 126 2.61 10.65 7.11
C MET A 126 3.62 9.62 7.65
N LEU A 127 4.90 9.97 7.77
CA LEU A 127 5.94 9.11 8.35
C LEU A 127 5.57 8.51 9.71
N PRO A 128 4.98 9.24 10.67
CA PRO A 128 4.60 8.67 11.96
C PRO A 128 3.58 7.54 11.84
N PHE A 129 2.61 7.66 10.91
CA PHE A 129 1.60 6.63 10.67
C PHE A 129 2.22 5.38 10.04
N TRP A 130 3.11 5.55 9.08
CA TRP A 130 3.89 4.46 8.49
C TRP A 130 4.80 3.78 9.53
N ALA A 131 5.43 4.56 10.40
CA ALA A 131 6.25 4.02 11.49
C ALA A 131 5.41 3.17 12.44
N ILE A 132 4.23 3.64 12.88
CA ILE A 132 3.32 2.87 13.74
C ILE A 132 2.86 1.59 13.03
N TYR A 133 2.50 1.69 11.73
CA TYR A 133 2.09 0.56 10.92
C TYR A 133 3.17 -0.54 10.85
N PHE A 134 4.41 -0.18 10.51
CA PHE A 134 5.51 -1.14 10.41
C PHE A 134 6.00 -1.64 11.78
N VAL A 135 6.01 -0.79 12.81
CA VAL A 135 6.36 -1.23 14.17
C VAL A 135 5.35 -2.27 14.65
N ASP A 136 4.05 -1.98 14.53
CA ASP A 136 3.04 -2.92 14.97
C ASP A 136 3.06 -4.19 14.10
N LEU A 137 2.81 -4.09 12.80
CA LEU A 137 2.60 -5.27 11.96
C LEU A 137 3.91 -5.97 11.55
N GLY A 138 4.99 -5.22 11.39
CA GLY A 138 6.27 -5.69 10.87
C GLY A 138 7.34 -5.99 11.92
N VAL A 139 7.34 -5.34 13.09
CA VAL A 139 8.40 -5.48 14.10
C VAL A 139 7.93 -6.28 15.31
N LEU A 140 6.78 -5.95 15.90
CA LEU A 140 6.27 -6.62 17.10
C LEU A 140 5.88 -8.08 16.83
N LYS A 141 6.47 -9.01 17.60
CA LYS A 141 6.12 -10.45 17.56
C LYS A 141 4.67 -10.65 17.96
N SER A 142 3.96 -11.51 17.23
CA SER A 142 2.62 -11.94 17.64
C SER A 142 2.70 -12.85 18.88
N LYS A 143 1.73 -12.76 19.80
CA LYS A 143 1.57 -13.75 20.89
C LYS A 143 1.42 -15.18 20.34
N SER A 144 0.79 -15.33 19.17
CA SER A 144 0.65 -16.62 18.48
C SER A 144 2.00 -17.18 18.00
N GLU A 145 2.94 -16.32 17.59
CA GLU A 145 4.29 -16.73 17.18
C GLU A 145 5.17 -17.15 18.38
N ARG A 146 4.90 -16.63 19.59
CA ARG A 146 5.59 -17.07 20.82
C ARG A 146 5.12 -18.46 21.27
N SER A 147 3.82 -18.75 21.14
CA SER A 147 3.26 -20.02 21.59
C SER A 147 3.72 -21.21 20.74
N GLY A 148 3.90 -21.03 19.43
CA GLY A 148 4.39 -22.09 18.53
C GLY A 148 5.87 -22.43 18.74
N GLN A 149 6.64 -21.54 19.36
CA GLN A 149 8.08 -21.73 19.60
C GLN A 149 8.36 -22.43 20.95
N ALA A 150 7.43 -22.37 21.90
CA ALA A 150 7.52 -23.06 23.19
C ALA A 150 7.08 -24.54 23.13
N ALA A 151 6.34 -24.94 22.10
CA ALA A 151 5.86 -26.32 21.92
C ALA A 151 6.78 -27.21 21.07
N GLY A 152 7.95 -26.70 20.64
CA GLY A 152 8.87 -27.38 19.71
C GLY A 152 10.15 -27.95 20.35
N THR A 153 10.24 -27.99 21.68
CA THR A 153 11.32 -28.65 22.42
C THR A 153 10.72 -29.75 23.28
N ILE A 154 10.56 -30.93 22.68
CA ILE A 154 10.52 -32.22 23.38
C ILE A 154 11.48 -33.13 22.64
#